data_AF-A0A2E1LKX9-F1
#
_entry.id   AF-A0A2E1LKX9-F1
#
_cell.length_a   1.000
_cell.length_b   1.000
_cell.length_c   1.000
_cell.angle_alpha   90.00
_cell.angle_beta   90.00
_cell.angle_gamma   90.00
#
_symmetry.space_group_name_H-M   'P 1'
#
loop_
_entity.id
_entity.type
_entity.pdbx_description
1 polymer ?
#
loop_
_entity_poly.entity_id
_entity_poly.type
_entity_poly.pdbx_seq_one_letter_code
_entity_poly.pdbx_strand_id
1 'polypeptide(L)' 'AYKRALGLDPEHLGALNYQGYLFIETDRVDLARENLTRLEALCGDCFAFTNLQEALDAL' A
#
# COMPACT_ATOMS: atom_id res chain seq x y z
N ALA A 1 -13.00 -4.46 -2.30
CA ALA A 1 -12.61 -3.84 -3.59
C ALA A 1 -11.15 -4.12 -3.94
N TYR A 2 -10.18 -3.71 -3.12
CA TYR A 2 -8.75 -3.82 -3.44
C TYR A 2 -8.26 -5.25 -3.69
N LYS A 3 -8.69 -6.24 -2.90
CA LYS A 3 -8.36 -7.66 -3.15
C LYS A 3 -8.77 -8.14 -4.55
N ARG A 4 -9.90 -7.65 -5.08
CA ARG A 4 -10.35 -7.98 -6.44
C ARG A 4 -9.49 -7.26 -7.49
N ALA A 5 -9.20 -5.98 -7.27
CA ALA A 5 -8.32 -5.23 -8.16
C ALA A 5 -6.93 -5.89 -8.26
N LEU A 6 -6.34 -6.23 -7.11
CA LEU A 6 -5.05 -6.92 -7.02
C LEU A 6 -5.07 -8.37 -7.54
N GLY A 7 -6.25 -8.98 -7.59
CA GLY A 7 -6.42 -10.29 -8.25
C GLY A 7 -6.44 -10.20 -9.77
N LEU A 8 -6.79 -9.04 -10.34
CA LEU A 8 -6.78 -8.79 -11.79
C LEU A 8 -5.45 -8.18 -12.24
N ASP A 9 -4.92 -7.26 -11.44
CA ASP A 9 -3.64 -6.59 -11.64
C ASP A 9 -2.89 -6.52 -10.30
N PRO A 10 -1.97 -7.46 -10.04
CA PRO A 10 -1.21 -7.50 -8.80
C PRO A 10 -0.31 -6.28 -8.58
N GLU A 11 0.06 -5.55 -9.63
CA GLU A 11 0.98 -4.41 -9.59
C GLU A 11 0.25 -3.07 -9.57
N HIS A 12 -1.08 -3.10 -9.47
CA HIS A 12 -1.91 -1.91 -9.45
C HIS A 12 -1.57 -1.00 -8.26
N LEU A 13 -0.75 0.03 -8.50
CA LEU A 13 -0.19 0.93 -7.48
C LEU A 13 -1.27 1.55 -6.58
N GLY A 14 -2.35 2.07 -7.17
CA GLY A 14 -3.45 2.66 -6.37
C GLY A 14 -4.15 1.64 -5.46
N ALA A 15 -4.29 0.39 -5.88
CA ALA A 15 -4.94 -0.63 -5.08
C ALA A 15 -4.05 -1.09 -3.92
N LEU A 16 -2.73 -1.17 -4.13
CA LEU A 16 -1.75 -1.41 -3.07
C LEU A 16 -1.75 -0.28 -2.03
N ASN A 17 -1.72 0.98 -2.49
CA ASN A 17 -1.74 2.15 -1.61
C ASN A 17 -3.01 2.21 -0.76
N TYR A 18 -4.20 2.15 -1.37
CA TYR A 18 -5.45 2.19 -0.60
C TYR A 18 -5.63 0.97 0.31
N GLN A 19 -5.16 -0.21 -0.10
CA GLN A 19 -5.18 -1.36 0.79
C GLN A 19 -4.22 -1.18 1.98
N GLY A 20 -3.08 -0.51 1.78
CA GLY A 20 -2.17 -0.11 2.85
C GLY A 20 -2.86 0.78 3.88
N TYR A 21 -3.53 1.86 3.44
CA TYR A 21 -4.33 2.72 4.31
C TYR A 21 -5.40 1.94 5.09
N LEU A 22 -6.17 1.09 4.40
CA LEU A 22 -7.17 0.23 5.04
C LEU A 22 -6.55 -0.67 6.12
N PHE A 23 -5.34 -1.18 5.89
CA PHE A 23 -4.64 -2.01 6.87
C PHE A 23 -4.20 -1.21 8.10
N ILE A 24 -3.74 0.03 7.92
CA ILE A 24 -3.45 0.94 9.04
C ILE A 24 -4.72 1.18 9.88
N GLU A 25 -5.83 1.56 9.24
CA GLU A 25 -7.11 1.86 9.93
C GLU A 25 -7.69 0.66 10.70
N THR A 26 -7.25 -0.54 10.38
CA THR A 26 -7.77 -1.79 10.97
C THR A 26 -6.72 -2.53 11.80
N ASP A 27 -5.69 -1.82 12.27
CA ASP A 27 -4.64 -2.34 13.15
C ASP A 27 -3.88 -3.55 12.57
N ARG A 28 -3.72 -3.56 11.24
CA ARG A 28 -2.96 -4.57 10.48
C ARG A 28 -1.72 -3.96 9.85
N VAL A 29 -0.97 -3.21 10.66
CA VAL A 29 0.17 -2.40 10.22
C VAL A 29 1.22 -3.22 9.46
N ASP A 30 1.46 -4.47 9.84
CA ASP A 30 2.40 -5.35 9.13
C ASP A 30 2.02 -5.55 7.65
N LEU A 31 0.74 -5.73 7.36
CA LEU A 31 0.24 -5.87 5.98
C LEU A 31 0.33 -4.54 5.20
N ALA A 32 0.22 -3.40 5.88
CA ALA A 32 0.47 -2.10 5.25
C ALA A 32 1.94 -1.94 4.87
N ARG A 33 2.87 -2.40 5.72
CA ARG A 33 4.31 -2.42 5.41
C ARG A 33 4.64 -3.33 4.23
N GLU A 34 3.97 -4.49 4.11
CA GLU A 34 4.09 -5.34 2.92
C GLU A 34 3.67 -4.61 1.63
N ASN A 35 2.54 -3.88 1.65
CA ASN A 35 2.11 -3.09 0.51
C ASN A 35 3.11 -1.97 0.18
N LEU A 36 3.69 -1.33 1.19
CA LEU A 36 4.73 -0.31 1.01
C LEU A 36 5.98 -0.89 0.34
N THR A 37 6.49 -2.04 0.79
CA THR A 37 7.63 -2.72 0.15
C THR A 37 7.34 -3.07 -1.32
N ARG A 38 6.10 -3.48 -1.63
CA ARG A 38 5.71 -3.75 -3.02
C ARG A 38 5.69 -2.47 -3.86
N LEU A 39 5.19 -1.37 -3.31
CA LEU A 39 5.19 -0.07 -3.99
C LEU A 39 6.62 0.42 -4.26
N GLU A 40 7.51 0.30 -3.28
CA GLU A 40 8.93 0.64 -3.43
C GLU A 40 9.57 -0.13 -4.58
N ALA A 41 9.34 -1.46 -4.64
CA ALA A 41 9.88 -2.31 -5.69
C ALA A 41 9.32 -1.98 -7.09
N LEU A 42 8.06 -1.56 -7.17
CA LEU A 42 7.38 -1.30 -8.45
C LEU A 42 7.68 0.10 -9.01
N CYS A 43 7.80 1.10 -8.16
CA CYS A 43 7.88 2.49 -8.60
C CYS A 43 8.92 3.36 -7.87
N GLY A 44 9.57 2.85 -6.82
CA GLY A 44 10.44 3.65 -5.96
C GLY A 44 9.66 4.67 -5.15
N ASP A 45 9.98 5.95 -5.33
CA ASP A 45 9.45 7.09 -4.58
C ASP A 45 8.20 7.72 -5.23
N CYS A 46 7.41 6.94 -5.96
CA CYS A 46 6.19 7.45 -6.55
C CYS A 46 5.16 7.86 -5.49
N PHE A 47 4.16 8.65 -5.89
CA PHE A 47 3.11 9.17 -5.00
C PHE A 47 2.46 8.08 -4.11
N ALA A 48 2.19 6.90 -4.69
CA ALA A 48 1.60 5.79 -3.94
C ALA A 48 2.50 5.29 -2.80
N PHE A 49 3.82 5.22 -3.02
CA PHE A 49 4.78 4.84 -2.01
C PHE A 49 4.92 5.94 -0.95
N THR A 50 5.23 7.17 -1.37
CA THR A 50 5.53 8.28 -0.44
C THR A 50 4.36 8.59 0.48
N ASN A 51 3.15 8.63 -0.05
CA ASN A 51 1.96 8.89 0.73
C ASN A 51 1.68 7.78 1.77
N LEU A 52 1.85 6.50 1.39
CA LEU A 52 1.69 5.39 2.35
C LEU A 52 2.81 5.36 3.39
N GLN A 53 4.05 5.69 3.01
CA GLN A 53 5.20 5.82 3.92
C GLN A 53 4.91 6.88 4.99
N GLU A 54 4.45 8.07 4.58
CA GLU A 54 4.08 9.15 5.50
C GLU A 54 2.99 8.72 6.50
N ALA A 55 2.00 7.95 6.05
CA ALA A 55 0.95 7.44 6.92
C ALA A 55 1.47 6.40 7.94
N LEU A 56 2.44 5.58 7.55
CA LEU A 56 3.09 4.59 8.43
C LEU A 56 4.04 5.24 9.44
N ASP A 57 4.71 6.32 9.04
CA ASP A 57 5.62 7.08 9.91
C ASP A 57 4.89 7.92 10.95
N ALA A 58 3.60 8.18 10.75
CA ALA A 58 2.73 8.93 11.65
C ALA A 58 2.02 8.07 12.72
N LEU A 59 2.31 6.76 12.79
CA LEU A 59 1.80 5.83 13.81
C LEU A 59 2.61 5.91 15.11
#